data_AF-A0A3S1HN47-F1
#
_entry.id   AF-A0A3S1HN47-F1
#
_cell.length_a   1.000
_cell.length_b   1.000
_cell.length_c   1.000
_cell.angle_alpha   90.00
_cell.angle_beta   90.00
_cell.angle_gamma   90.00
#
_symmetry.space_group_name_H-M   'P 1'
#
loop_
_entity.id
_entity.type
_entity.pdbx_description
1 polymer ?
#
loop_
_entity_poly.entity_id
_entity_poly.type
_entity_poly.pdbx_seq_one_letter_code
_entity_poly.pdbx_strand_id
1 'polypeptide(L)'
;MTTQLEDRKIDPAVALPAIDETAPREPHRQFALKHEDCFVVADSYGDIRGTGDGLFRDDTRVLSRFRLFIGGRMPSLLGASLSQDNILFTANLTNLATIGPNGSEALPGVVHVDRTRFIWQDRMFERIKFTNYSAREVVLPVRLDFDADFRDMFEVRGTMRSRRGRAHDALVGEASVTFRYEGLDNVARQSAIAFSIKPDQVHPDHADFLIVVAKRDSRALYLEVGHSEETPSSDRFRAAAARARFAMRSKRRQGATVFSSGRVFNDWLTRTRADIALLTTDLETGPYP
;
A
#
# COMPACT_ATOMS: atom_id res chain seq x y z
N MET A 1 19.19 -60.47 -2.79
CA MET A 1 19.99 -59.41 -2.16
C MET A 1 19.06 -58.23 -1.95
N THR A 2 18.51 -58.11 -0.75
CA THR A 2 17.44 -57.16 -0.43
C THR A 2 18.04 -56.15 0.53
N THR A 3 18.38 -54.97 0.03
CA THR A 3 18.98 -53.91 0.85
C THR A 3 17.86 -53.24 1.63
N GLN A 4 17.78 -53.49 2.94
CA GLN A 4 16.94 -52.72 3.85
C GLN A 4 17.63 -51.38 4.12
N LEU A 5 16.94 -50.27 3.85
CA LEU A 5 17.32 -48.95 4.32
C LEU A 5 16.75 -48.76 5.74
N GLU A 6 17.62 -48.49 6.71
CA GLU A 6 17.28 -48.22 8.11
C GLU A 6 16.64 -46.82 8.24
N ASP A 7 15.34 -46.78 8.49
CA ASP A 7 14.51 -45.56 8.66
C ASP A 7 14.70 -44.84 10.02
N ARG A 8 15.85 -44.98 10.68
CA ARG A 8 16.10 -44.37 12.00
C ARG A 8 17.47 -43.71 12.08
N LYS A 9 17.58 -42.51 11.47
CA LYS A 9 18.47 -41.41 11.88
C LYS A 9 18.32 -40.19 10.97
N ILE A 10 17.11 -39.63 10.90
CA ILE A 10 16.94 -38.26 10.38
C ILE A 10 16.60 -37.38 11.59
N ASP A 11 17.58 -36.60 12.03
CA ASP A 11 17.38 -35.55 13.01
C ASP A 11 16.44 -34.49 12.38
N PRO A 12 15.22 -34.27 12.92
CA PRO A 12 14.27 -33.33 12.34
C PRO A 12 14.79 -31.87 12.39
N ALA A 13 15.86 -31.59 13.13
CA ALA A 13 16.49 -30.27 13.17
C ALA A 13 17.45 -29.97 12.00
N VAL A 14 17.84 -30.97 11.19
CA VAL A 14 18.77 -30.79 10.06
C VAL A 14 18.04 -30.54 8.72
N ALA A 15 16.71 -30.64 8.72
CA ALA A 15 15.85 -30.43 7.53
C ALA A 15 15.16 -29.05 7.50
N LEU A 16 15.66 -28.07 8.26
CA LEU A 16 15.28 -26.67 8.05
C LEU A 16 16.32 -26.05 7.11
N PRO A 17 15.95 -25.67 5.86
CA PRO A 17 16.85 -24.88 5.05
C PRO A 17 17.19 -23.61 5.83
N ALA A 18 18.45 -23.17 5.74
CA ALA A 18 18.83 -21.84 6.20
C ALA A 18 17.84 -20.84 5.60
N ILE A 19 17.33 -19.92 6.42
CA ILE A 19 16.47 -18.83 5.95
C ILE A 19 17.32 -18.02 4.97
N ASP A 20 17.18 -18.34 3.69
CA ASP A 20 17.87 -17.66 2.61
C ASP A 20 17.51 -16.16 2.69
N GLU A 21 18.52 -15.29 2.74
CA GLU A 21 18.34 -13.85 2.93
C GLU A 21 17.66 -13.17 1.73
N THR A 22 17.43 -13.91 0.65
CA THR A 22 16.64 -13.45 -0.48
C THR A 22 15.16 -13.75 -0.26
N ALA A 23 14.35 -12.69 -0.19
CA ALA A 23 12.90 -12.73 -0.08
C ALA A 23 12.28 -13.81 -1.01
N PRO A 24 11.26 -14.56 -0.57
CA PRO A 24 10.69 -15.64 -1.35
C PRO A 24 10.17 -15.14 -2.71
N ARG A 25 10.53 -15.87 -3.77
CA ARG A 25 10.01 -15.72 -5.14
C ARG A 25 8.53 -16.10 -5.20
N GLU A 26 7.66 -15.31 -4.60
CA GLU A 26 6.24 -15.33 -4.95
C GLU A 26 6.06 -14.61 -6.30
N PRO A 27 5.24 -15.11 -7.24
CA PRO A 27 4.84 -14.31 -8.38
C PRO A 27 4.25 -13.00 -7.86
N HIS A 28 4.75 -11.86 -8.35
CA HIS A 28 4.37 -10.53 -7.88
C HIS A 28 2.85 -10.33 -8.01
N ARG A 29 2.12 -10.68 -6.95
CA ARG A 29 0.68 -10.47 -6.90
C ARG A 29 0.46 -8.99 -6.71
N GLN A 30 0.02 -8.35 -7.79
CA GLN A 30 -0.36 -6.95 -7.76
C GLN A 30 -1.81 -6.81 -7.27
N PHE A 31 -2.05 -5.72 -6.57
CA PHE A 31 -3.35 -5.31 -6.07
C PHE A 31 -3.68 -3.94 -6.65
N ALA A 32 -4.90 -3.81 -7.17
CA ALA A 32 -5.40 -2.56 -7.73
C ALA A 32 -6.57 -2.04 -6.90
N LEU A 33 -6.59 -0.74 -6.65
CA LEU A 33 -7.71 0.00 -6.09
C LEU A 33 -8.04 1.15 -7.04
N LYS A 34 -9.32 1.44 -7.26
CA LYS A 34 -9.78 2.50 -8.17
C LYS A 34 -10.97 3.25 -7.58
N HIS A 35 -11.05 4.54 -7.89
CA HIS A 35 -12.23 5.36 -7.71
C HIS A 35 -12.22 6.43 -8.81
N GLU A 36 -13.22 6.41 -9.70
CA GLU A 36 -13.27 7.23 -10.92
C GLU A 36 -11.94 7.19 -11.69
N ASP A 37 -11.32 8.34 -11.99
CA ASP A 37 -10.08 8.49 -12.77
C ASP A 37 -8.79 8.31 -11.96
N CYS A 38 -8.92 7.92 -10.68
CA CYS A 38 -7.80 7.69 -9.79
C CYS A 38 -7.68 6.20 -9.41
N PHE A 39 -6.51 5.62 -9.60
CA PHE A 39 -6.24 4.24 -9.22
C PHE A 39 -4.81 4.05 -8.75
N VAL A 40 -4.59 3.04 -7.92
CA VAL A 40 -3.26 2.63 -7.45
C VAL A 40 -3.05 1.16 -7.75
N VAL A 41 -1.85 0.84 -8.23
CA VAL A 41 -1.35 -0.53 -8.32
C VAL A 41 -0.16 -0.63 -7.36
N ALA A 42 -0.14 -1.68 -6.55
CA ALA A 42 0.94 -1.97 -5.60
C ALA A 42 1.13 -3.48 -5.45
N ASP A 43 2.25 -3.92 -4.89
CA ASP A 43 2.51 -5.33 -4.62
C ASP A 43 1.82 -5.84 -3.34
N SER A 44 2.09 -7.09 -2.97
CA SER A 44 1.54 -7.73 -1.76
C SER A 44 2.01 -7.10 -0.44
N TYR A 45 3.10 -6.33 -0.44
CA TYR A 45 3.54 -5.56 0.72
C TYR A 45 2.79 -4.22 0.85
N GLY A 46 2.06 -3.81 -0.20
CA GLY A 46 1.52 -2.45 -0.35
C GLY A 46 2.55 -1.47 -0.91
N ASP A 47 3.69 -1.97 -1.38
CA ASP A 47 4.78 -1.16 -1.92
C ASP A 47 4.54 -0.83 -3.40
N ILE A 48 4.97 0.37 -3.79
CA ILE A 48 5.09 0.83 -5.17
C ILE A 48 6.59 0.92 -5.49
N ARG A 49 7.02 0.18 -6.51
CA ARG A 49 8.44 0.07 -6.93
C ARG A 49 8.78 0.87 -8.19
N GLY A 50 7.79 1.24 -8.99
CA GLY A 50 7.93 2.09 -10.17
C GLY A 50 8.13 1.34 -11.49
N THR A 51 8.09 0.01 -11.52
CA THR A 51 8.29 -0.81 -12.73
C THR A 51 7.05 -0.87 -13.65
N GLY A 52 5.89 -0.50 -13.11
CA GLY A 52 4.59 -0.52 -13.80
C GLY A 52 3.44 -0.23 -12.83
N ASP A 53 3.72 -0.33 -11.54
CA ASP A 53 2.92 0.12 -10.42
C ASP A 53 3.06 1.63 -10.14
N GLY A 54 2.14 2.15 -9.34
CA GLY A 54 2.02 3.58 -9.05
C GLY A 54 0.63 4.01 -8.62
N LEU A 55 0.53 5.22 -8.06
CA LEU A 55 -0.74 5.96 -7.98
C LEU A 55 -0.87 6.79 -9.25
N PHE A 56 -2.01 6.67 -9.91
CA PHE A 56 -2.34 7.36 -11.15
C PHE A 56 -3.57 8.21 -10.93
N ARG A 57 -3.56 9.41 -11.52
CA ARG A 57 -4.70 10.31 -11.62
C ARG A 57 -4.69 10.90 -13.02
N ASP A 58 -5.81 10.86 -13.71
CA ASP A 58 -5.94 11.33 -15.09
C ASP A 58 -4.84 10.71 -16.00
N ASP A 59 -4.70 9.38 -15.92
CA ASP A 59 -3.67 8.59 -16.61
C ASP A 59 -2.21 8.98 -16.33
N THR A 60 -1.96 9.87 -15.36
CA THR A 60 -0.61 10.34 -15.00
C THR A 60 -0.18 9.72 -13.66
N ARG A 61 1.01 9.10 -13.63
CA ARG A 61 1.60 8.52 -12.41
C ARG A 61 2.08 9.63 -11.47
N VAL A 62 1.26 9.92 -10.46
CA VAL A 62 1.52 10.95 -9.45
C VAL A 62 2.25 10.40 -8.21
N LEU A 63 2.41 9.08 -8.08
CA LEU A 63 3.31 8.44 -7.10
C LEU A 63 3.98 7.24 -7.77
N SER A 64 5.27 7.34 -8.06
CA SER A 64 6.06 6.32 -8.75
C SER A 64 6.81 5.40 -7.81
N ARG A 65 6.98 5.79 -6.54
CA ARG A 65 7.59 4.98 -5.49
C ARG A 65 6.87 5.22 -4.18
N PHE A 66 6.66 4.16 -3.41
CA PHE A 66 6.15 4.23 -2.04
C PHE A 66 6.49 2.92 -1.31
N ARG A 67 7.49 2.92 -0.43
CA ARG A 67 8.00 1.70 0.20
C ARG A 67 8.17 1.84 1.70
N LEU A 68 7.76 0.81 2.44
CA LEU A 68 7.90 0.77 3.89
C LEU A 68 9.14 -0.03 4.31
N PHE A 69 9.98 0.59 5.14
CA PHE A 69 11.10 -0.05 5.80
C PHE A 69 10.99 0.08 7.32
N ILE A 70 11.41 -0.95 8.04
CA ILE A 70 11.53 -0.98 9.49
C ILE A 70 12.94 -1.46 9.82
N GLY A 71 13.73 -0.65 10.53
CA GLY A 71 15.13 -0.98 10.81
C GLY A 71 15.99 -1.10 9.55
N GLY A 72 15.71 -0.29 8.52
CA GLY A 72 16.42 -0.33 7.23
C GLY A 72 16.11 -1.56 6.36
N ARG A 73 15.17 -2.43 6.76
CA ARG A 73 14.79 -3.63 6.01
C ARG A 73 13.30 -3.63 5.69
N MET A 74 12.91 -4.32 4.62
CA MET A 74 11.51 -4.59 4.37
C MET A 74 10.98 -5.54 5.47
N PRO A 75 9.81 -5.27 6.06
CA PRO A 75 9.19 -6.19 7.02
C PRO A 75 8.78 -7.51 6.35
N SER A 76 8.59 -8.56 7.13
CA SER A 76 8.12 -9.86 6.62
C SER A 76 6.63 -9.85 6.32
N LEU A 77 6.22 -10.32 5.14
CA LEU A 77 4.82 -10.45 4.75
C LEU A 77 4.18 -11.70 5.39
N LEU A 78 3.05 -11.50 6.07
CA LEU A 78 2.21 -12.56 6.61
C LEU A 78 1.02 -12.86 5.71
N GLY A 79 0.55 -11.87 4.96
CA GLY A 79 -0.50 -12.05 3.96
C GLY A 79 -1.11 -10.72 3.52
N ALA A 80 -1.72 -10.73 2.34
CA ALA A 80 -2.39 -9.58 1.76
C ALA A 80 -3.73 -9.93 1.12
N SER A 81 -4.69 -9.01 1.20
CA SER A 81 -6.03 -9.21 0.67
C SER A 81 -6.68 -7.91 0.21
N LEU A 82 -7.69 -8.06 -0.66
CA LEU A 82 -8.69 -7.05 -0.91
C LEU A 82 -9.98 -7.42 -0.17
N SER A 83 -10.68 -6.43 0.33
CA SER A 83 -12.05 -6.61 0.82
C SER A 83 -12.96 -7.10 -0.31
N GLN A 84 -14.07 -7.78 0.04
CA GLN A 84 -15.01 -8.33 -0.95
C GLN A 84 -15.67 -7.28 -1.85
N ASP A 85 -15.65 -6.01 -1.45
CA ASP A 85 -16.13 -4.87 -2.24
C ASP A 85 -15.01 -4.20 -3.05
N ASN A 86 -13.78 -4.73 -3.04
CA ASN A 86 -12.58 -4.19 -3.70
C ASN A 86 -12.21 -2.75 -3.29
N ILE A 87 -12.70 -2.27 -2.13
CA ILE A 87 -12.44 -0.90 -1.67
C ILE A 87 -11.20 -0.80 -0.80
N LEU A 88 -10.88 -1.84 -0.03
CA LEU A 88 -9.77 -1.81 0.91
C LEU A 88 -8.77 -2.90 0.59
N PHE A 89 -7.53 -2.47 0.43
CA PHE A 89 -6.37 -3.32 0.49
C PHE A 89 -5.87 -3.42 1.93
N THR A 90 -5.50 -4.63 2.36
CA THR A 90 -4.82 -4.86 3.63
C THR A 90 -3.59 -5.73 3.42
N ALA A 91 -2.44 -5.30 3.93
CA ALA A 91 -1.25 -6.13 4.10
C ALA A 91 -0.95 -6.31 5.60
N ASN A 92 -0.78 -7.55 6.01
CA ASN A 92 -0.34 -7.93 7.35
C ASN A 92 1.15 -8.28 7.27
N LEU A 93 1.96 -7.56 8.02
CA LEU A 93 3.41 -7.68 8.03
C LEU A 93 3.89 -7.85 9.48
N THR A 94 5.16 -8.21 9.66
CA THR A 94 5.81 -8.20 10.97
C THR A 94 7.24 -7.70 10.89
N ASN A 95 7.74 -7.11 11.98
CA ASN A 95 9.10 -6.60 12.04
C ASN A 95 10.13 -7.74 11.98
N LEU A 96 11.26 -7.47 11.33
CA LEU A 96 12.48 -8.24 11.50
C LEU A 96 13.21 -7.78 12.77
N ALA A 97 14.28 -8.49 13.14
CA ALA A 97 15.18 -8.03 14.19
C ALA A 97 15.69 -6.63 13.83
N THR A 98 15.54 -5.68 14.75
CA THR A 98 15.97 -4.29 14.54
C THR A 98 16.51 -3.69 15.83
N ILE A 99 17.42 -2.73 15.67
CA ILE A 99 18.05 -2.01 16.77
C ILE A 99 17.54 -0.56 16.72
N GLY A 100 16.95 -0.11 17.81
CA GLY A 100 16.53 1.28 17.97
C GLY A 100 17.72 2.23 18.15
N PRO A 101 17.53 3.55 17.99
CA PRO A 101 18.62 4.54 18.06
C PRO A 101 19.34 4.57 19.42
N ASN A 102 18.67 4.18 20.49
CA ASN A 102 19.20 4.08 21.85
C ASN A 102 19.85 2.70 22.15
N GLY A 103 20.01 1.85 21.13
CA GLY A 103 20.51 0.49 21.28
C GLY A 103 19.47 -0.54 21.75
N SER A 104 18.20 -0.15 21.92
CA SER A 104 17.14 -1.10 22.30
C SER A 104 16.87 -2.09 21.17
N GLU A 105 16.92 -3.38 21.47
CA GLU A 105 16.63 -4.43 20.49
C GLU A 105 15.12 -4.74 20.44
N ALA A 106 14.57 -4.75 19.23
CA ALA A 106 13.26 -5.32 18.96
C ALA A 106 13.44 -6.70 18.35
N LEU A 107 13.00 -7.73 19.08
CA LEU A 107 13.00 -9.11 18.61
C LEU A 107 12.15 -9.24 17.33
N PRO A 108 12.50 -10.12 16.39
CA PRO A 108 11.70 -10.37 15.19
C PRO A 108 10.32 -10.91 15.58
N GLY A 109 9.28 -10.56 14.81
CA GLY A 109 7.95 -11.14 14.99
C GLY A 109 7.09 -10.55 16.12
N VAL A 110 7.62 -9.63 16.94
CA VAL A 110 6.91 -9.12 18.14
C VAL A 110 5.98 -7.94 17.86
N VAL A 111 6.20 -7.25 16.73
CA VAL A 111 5.35 -6.17 16.25
C VAL A 111 4.62 -6.63 14.99
N HIS A 112 3.30 -6.63 15.06
CA HIS A 112 2.44 -6.75 13.88
C HIS A 112 2.25 -5.38 13.24
N VAL A 113 2.35 -5.34 11.92
CA VAL A 113 2.19 -4.14 11.12
C VAL A 113 1.05 -4.35 10.13
N ASP A 114 -0.05 -3.64 10.34
CA ASP A 114 -1.22 -3.63 9.46
C ASP A 114 -1.15 -2.38 8.56
N ARG A 115 -1.03 -2.59 7.25
CA ARG A 115 -1.19 -1.53 6.25
C ARG A 115 -2.58 -1.67 5.65
N THR A 116 -3.41 -0.65 5.79
CA THR A 116 -4.73 -0.57 5.16
C THR A 116 -4.77 0.61 4.21
N ARG A 117 -5.14 0.40 2.94
CA ARG A 117 -5.18 1.43 1.88
C ARG A 117 -6.51 1.42 1.12
N PHE A 118 -6.97 2.60 0.71
CA PHE A 118 -8.09 2.78 -0.23
C PHE A 118 -7.94 4.10 -1.04
N ILE A 119 -8.74 4.26 -2.09
CA ILE A 119 -8.84 5.49 -2.87
C ILE A 119 -10.24 6.09 -2.67
N TRP A 120 -10.31 7.41 -2.51
CA TRP A 120 -11.57 8.14 -2.48
C TRP A 120 -11.35 9.57 -2.97
N GLN A 121 -12.13 10.03 -3.96
CA GLN A 121 -12.06 11.41 -4.50
C GLN A 121 -10.62 11.84 -4.82
N ASP A 122 -9.98 11.14 -5.76
CA ASP A 122 -8.64 11.45 -6.28
C ASP A 122 -7.51 11.46 -5.25
N ARG A 123 -7.74 10.82 -4.11
CA ARG A 123 -6.81 10.73 -3.00
C ARG A 123 -6.64 9.31 -2.52
N MET A 124 -5.39 8.93 -2.28
CA MET A 124 -5.03 7.71 -1.59
C MET A 124 -4.99 7.97 -0.09
N PHE A 125 -5.69 7.12 0.66
CA PHE A 125 -5.68 7.09 2.11
C PHE A 125 -5.00 5.81 2.55
N GLU A 126 -4.06 5.90 3.48
CA GLU A 126 -3.49 4.73 4.10
C GLU A 126 -3.23 4.90 5.60
N ARG A 127 -3.40 3.79 6.31
CA ARG A 127 -3.09 3.64 7.72
C ARG A 127 -2.08 2.53 7.88
N ILE A 128 -0.97 2.83 8.55
CA ILE A 128 0.02 1.87 9.00
C ILE A 128 -0.09 1.76 10.52
N LYS A 129 -0.59 0.64 11.02
CA LYS A 129 -0.77 0.38 12.46
C LYS A 129 0.29 -0.60 12.94
N PHE A 130 1.05 -0.19 13.94
CA PHE A 130 2.05 -1.00 14.64
C PHE A 130 1.44 -1.49 15.94
N THR A 131 1.39 -2.80 16.16
CA THR A 131 0.86 -3.42 17.38
C THR A 131 1.95 -4.26 18.03
N ASN A 132 2.38 -3.89 19.24
CA ASN A 132 3.43 -4.58 19.98
C ASN A 132 2.82 -5.65 20.88
N TYR A 133 3.13 -6.92 20.62
CA TYR A 133 2.67 -8.05 21.44
C TYR A 133 3.64 -8.45 22.56
N SER A 134 4.82 -7.84 22.62
CA SER A 134 5.80 -8.14 23.65
C SER A 134 5.43 -7.53 25.01
N ALA A 135 6.15 -7.96 26.05
CA ALA A 135 6.01 -7.44 27.40
C ALA A 135 6.84 -6.16 27.67
N ARG A 136 7.55 -5.65 26.66
CA ARG A 136 8.44 -4.48 26.76
C ARG A 136 8.02 -3.41 25.77
N GLU A 137 8.42 -2.17 26.01
CA GLU A 137 8.33 -1.13 25.01
C GLU A 137 9.24 -1.47 23.82
N VAL A 138 8.78 -1.16 22.62
CA VAL A 138 9.52 -1.36 21.38
C VAL A 138 9.65 -0.04 20.65
N VAL A 139 10.87 0.27 20.20
CA VAL A 139 11.19 1.46 19.42
C VAL A 139 11.52 1.03 17.99
N LEU A 140 10.76 1.52 17.01
CA LEU A 140 10.88 1.14 15.61
C LEU A 140 11.38 2.32 14.77
N PRO A 141 12.59 2.25 14.20
CA PRO A 141 12.98 3.12 13.10
C PRO A 141 12.15 2.75 11.87
N VAL A 142 11.27 3.65 11.44
CA VAL A 142 10.38 3.46 10.29
C VAL A 142 10.76 4.47 9.21
N ARG A 143 10.96 4.00 7.99
CA ARG A 143 11.19 4.85 6.82
C ARG A 143 10.14 4.60 5.76
N LEU A 144 9.63 5.68 5.18
CA LEU A 144 8.81 5.67 3.98
C LEU A 144 9.58 6.30 2.84
N ASP A 145 9.99 5.50 1.85
CA ASP A 145 10.58 6.01 0.61
C ASP A 145 9.46 6.37 -0.36
N PHE A 146 9.57 7.49 -1.05
CA PHE A 146 8.59 7.91 -2.05
C PHE A 146 9.23 8.67 -3.21
N ASP A 147 8.49 8.78 -4.31
CA ASP A 147 8.88 9.55 -5.49
C ASP A 147 7.65 9.81 -6.37
N ALA A 148 7.72 10.83 -7.23
CA ALA A 148 6.72 11.12 -8.25
C ALA A 148 7.40 11.54 -9.56
N ASP A 149 7.08 10.85 -10.65
CA ASP A 149 7.71 11.09 -11.95
C ASP A 149 6.79 11.73 -13.00
N PHE A 150 5.49 11.77 -12.74
CA PHE A 150 4.45 12.32 -13.64
C PHE A 150 4.50 11.71 -15.04
N ARG A 151 4.85 10.43 -15.15
CA ARG A 151 4.77 9.69 -16.41
C ARG A 151 3.34 9.32 -16.72
N ASP A 152 2.92 9.53 -17.96
CA ASP A 152 1.61 9.04 -18.38
C ASP A 152 1.59 7.51 -18.54
N MET A 153 0.39 6.92 -18.61
CA MET A 153 0.19 5.48 -18.71
C MET A 153 0.89 4.85 -19.93
N PHE A 154 0.99 5.55 -21.06
CA PHE A 154 1.72 5.04 -22.22
C PHE A 154 3.22 5.06 -21.99
N GLU A 155 3.76 6.08 -21.34
CA GLU A 155 5.17 6.12 -20.89
C GLU A 155 5.49 4.95 -19.96
N VAL A 156 4.63 4.70 -18.98
CA VAL A 156 4.79 3.56 -18.04
C VAL A 156 4.72 2.22 -18.76
N ARG A 157 3.91 2.11 -19.83
CA ARG A 157 3.83 0.93 -20.71
C ARG A 157 4.96 0.84 -21.74
N GLY A 158 5.96 1.72 -21.70
CA GLY A 158 7.17 1.65 -22.51
C GLY A 158 7.18 2.54 -23.77
N THR A 159 6.16 3.36 -23.98
CA THR A 159 6.19 4.37 -25.05
C THR A 159 7.17 5.47 -24.67
N MET A 160 8.09 5.82 -25.57
CA MET A 160 9.01 6.93 -25.32
C MET A 160 8.42 8.26 -25.82
N ARG A 161 8.38 9.28 -24.94
CA ARG A 161 8.04 10.64 -25.33
C ARG A 161 9.28 11.37 -25.84
N SER A 162 9.15 12.08 -26.96
CA SER A 162 10.24 12.89 -27.51
C SER A 162 10.56 14.13 -26.66
N ARG A 163 9.57 14.64 -25.92
CA ARG A 163 9.70 15.77 -24.99
C ARG A 163 8.86 15.54 -23.75
N ARG A 164 9.32 16.07 -22.62
CA ARG A 164 8.59 16.11 -21.35
C ARG A 164 8.48 17.56 -20.88
N GLY A 165 7.53 17.79 -19.99
CA GLY A 165 7.43 19.03 -19.22
C GLY A 165 8.55 19.15 -18.19
N ARG A 166 8.40 20.10 -17.26
CA ARG A 166 9.42 20.43 -16.27
C ARG A 166 9.01 19.91 -14.89
N ALA A 167 9.81 19.00 -14.34
CA ALA A 167 9.74 18.67 -12.91
C ALA A 167 10.43 19.77 -12.10
N HIS A 168 9.84 20.12 -10.96
CA HIS A 168 10.44 21.02 -9.98
C HIS A 168 10.98 20.22 -8.79
N ASP A 169 11.91 20.84 -8.05
CA ASP A 169 12.36 20.29 -6.78
C ASP A 169 11.17 20.09 -5.83
N ALA A 170 11.19 19.00 -5.08
CA ALA A 170 10.16 18.70 -4.10
C ALA A 170 10.16 19.76 -3.00
N LEU A 171 8.97 20.23 -2.65
CA LEU A 171 8.77 21.13 -1.52
C LEU A 171 8.59 20.30 -0.26
N VAL A 172 9.54 20.41 0.66
CA VAL A 172 9.53 19.72 1.95
C VAL A 172 8.85 20.59 2.99
N GLY A 173 7.72 20.12 3.52
CA GLY A 173 7.00 20.73 4.63
C GLY A 173 7.36 20.09 5.97
N GLU A 174 6.66 20.49 7.04
CA GLU A 174 6.90 19.94 8.39
C GLU A 174 6.44 18.48 8.51
N ALA A 175 5.32 18.13 7.89
CA ALA A 175 4.73 16.80 7.91
C ALA A 175 4.22 16.38 6.52
N SER A 176 4.87 16.91 5.47
CA SER A 176 4.46 16.69 4.09
C SER A 176 5.62 16.85 3.09
N VAL A 177 5.46 16.25 1.91
CA VAL A 177 6.32 16.48 0.75
C VAL A 177 5.44 16.67 -0.48
N THR A 178 5.70 17.73 -1.25
CA THR A 178 4.92 18.07 -2.44
C THR A 178 5.79 18.09 -3.69
N PHE A 179 5.44 17.24 -4.66
CA PHE A 179 6.03 17.19 -5.99
C PHE A 179 5.23 18.04 -6.95
N ARG A 180 5.90 18.80 -7.81
CA ARG A 180 5.27 19.65 -8.84
C ARG A 180 5.87 19.40 -10.22
N TYR A 181 5.00 19.42 -11.21
CA TYR A 181 5.38 19.23 -12.61
C TYR A 181 4.54 20.13 -13.52
N GLU A 182 5.20 20.88 -14.39
CA GLU A 182 4.56 21.70 -15.41
C GLU A 182 4.57 20.95 -16.74
N GLY A 183 3.40 20.57 -17.27
CA GLY A 183 3.32 19.88 -18.55
C GLY A 183 3.59 20.81 -19.75
N LEU A 184 3.80 20.22 -20.93
CA LEU A 184 3.96 21.00 -22.18
C LEU A 184 2.69 21.76 -22.59
N ASP A 185 1.56 21.40 -21.97
CA ASP A 185 0.27 22.06 -22.03
C ASP A 185 0.17 23.27 -21.10
N ASN A 186 1.24 23.61 -20.37
CA ASN A 186 1.28 24.61 -19.30
C ASN A 186 0.30 24.29 -18.14
N VAL A 187 -0.11 23.02 -18.00
CA VAL A 187 -0.93 22.58 -16.87
C VAL A 187 -0.02 22.10 -15.75
N ALA A 188 -0.12 22.76 -14.60
CA ALA A 188 0.56 22.35 -13.38
C ALA A 188 -0.09 21.11 -12.78
N ARG A 189 0.72 20.09 -12.51
CA ARG A 189 0.35 18.84 -11.86
C ARG A 189 1.09 18.76 -10.53
N GLN A 190 0.39 18.26 -9.51
CA GLN A 190 0.91 18.18 -8.16
C GLN A 190 0.58 16.84 -7.51
N SER A 191 1.50 16.35 -6.68
CA SER A 191 1.30 15.22 -5.78
C SER A 191 1.82 15.58 -4.40
N ALA A 192 0.92 15.66 -3.43
CA ALA A 192 1.25 15.99 -2.05
C ALA A 192 1.06 14.75 -1.18
N ILE A 193 2.12 14.35 -0.48
CA ILE A 193 2.15 13.29 0.52
C ILE A 193 2.12 13.97 1.88
N ALA A 194 1.16 13.64 2.73
CA ALA A 194 1.05 14.19 4.07
C ALA A 194 0.97 13.09 5.14
N PHE A 195 1.47 13.39 6.35
CA PHE A 195 1.57 12.47 7.47
C PHE A 195 0.85 13.00 8.71
N SER A 196 0.15 12.13 9.43
CA SER A 196 -0.51 12.49 10.71
C SER A 196 0.42 12.58 11.91
N ILE A 197 1.60 11.95 11.84
CA ILE A 197 2.71 12.23 12.75
C ILE A 197 3.70 13.07 11.97
N LYS A 198 4.22 14.13 12.60
CA LYS A 198 5.42 14.81 12.13
C LYS A 198 6.60 13.81 12.07
N PRO A 199 7.22 13.59 10.90
CA PRO A 199 8.40 12.74 10.82
C PRO A 199 9.57 13.37 11.59
N ASP A 200 10.46 12.54 12.15
CA ASP A 200 11.67 13.01 12.84
C ASP A 200 12.64 13.66 11.85
N GLN A 201 12.68 13.15 10.61
CA GLN A 201 13.35 13.78 9.48
C GLN A 201 12.48 13.66 8.23
N VAL A 202 12.41 14.76 7.46
CA VAL A 202 11.72 14.79 6.17
C VAL A 202 12.73 15.20 5.11
N HIS A 203 12.86 14.36 4.09
CA HIS A 203 13.69 14.57 2.92
C HIS A 203 12.81 14.59 1.66
N PRO A 204 13.32 15.09 0.52
CA PRO A 204 12.58 15.11 -0.74
C PRO A 204 12.06 13.74 -1.22
N ASP A 205 12.74 12.65 -0.84
CA ASP A 205 12.51 11.31 -1.36
C ASP A 205 12.18 10.26 -0.29
N HIS A 206 12.19 10.65 0.99
CA HIS A 206 11.80 9.78 2.09
C HIS A 206 11.44 10.57 3.36
N ALA A 207 10.73 9.91 4.28
CA ALA A 207 10.46 10.41 5.63
C ALA A 207 10.81 9.35 6.66
N ASP A 208 11.52 9.76 7.71
CA ASP A 208 11.97 8.91 8.80
C ASP A 208 11.19 9.20 10.08
N PHE A 209 10.77 8.13 10.76
CA PHE A 209 9.99 8.17 11.99
C PHE A 209 10.60 7.24 13.03
N LEU A 210 10.53 7.65 14.29
CA LEU A 210 10.81 6.84 15.45
C LEU A 210 9.50 6.48 16.15
N ILE A 211 8.95 5.31 15.80
CA ILE A 211 7.67 4.87 16.33
C ILE A 211 7.90 4.09 17.62
N VAL A 212 7.55 4.71 18.75
CA VAL A 212 7.54 4.06 20.07
C VAL A 212 6.17 3.39 20.28
N VAL A 213 6.18 2.10 20.60
CA VAL A 213 4.97 1.33 20.89
C VAL A 213 5.12 0.67 22.26
N ALA A 214 4.31 1.10 23.21
CA ALA A 214 4.31 0.58 24.57
C ALA A 214 3.99 -0.93 24.60
N LYS A 215 4.31 -1.58 25.72
CA LYS A 215 4.03 -3.01 25.93
C LYS A 215 2.54 -3.28 25.69
N ARG A 216 2.22 -4.29 24.86
CA ARG A 216 0.82 -4.69 24.56
C ARG A 216 -0.08 -3.57 24.04
N ASP A 217 0.51 -2.58 23.37
CA ASP A 217 -0.21 -1.41 22.84
C ASP A 217 -0.07 -1.30 21.32
N SER A 218 -0.74 -0.31 20.73
CA SER A 218 -0.67 -0.03 19.30
C SER A 218 -0.62 1.45 18.96
N ARG A 219 0.10 1.78 17.90
CA ARG A 219 0.28 3.13 17.38
C ARG A 219 -0.03 3.15 15.89
N ALA A 220 -0.81 4.13 15.43
CA ALA A 220 -1.17 4.25 14.01
C ALA A 220 -0.57 5.51 13.38
N LEU A 221 -0.01 5.36 12.19
CA LEU A 221 0.36 6.42 11.26
C LEU A 221 -0.67 6.46 10.14
N TYR A 222 -1.39 7.57 10.02
CA TYR A 222 -2.24 7.89 8.88
C TYR A 222 -1.50 8.76 7.90
N LEU A 223 -1.71 8.52 6.61
CA LEU A 223 -1.10 9.25 5.53
C LEU A 223 -2.07 9.38 4.34
N GLU A 224 -1.94 10.49 3.63
CA GLU A 224 -2.78 10.84 2.49
C GLU A 224 -1.88 11.26 1.31
N VAL A 225 -2.20 10.80 0.10
CA VAL A 225 -1.55 11.25 -1.14
C VAL A 225 -2.60 11.77 -2.11
N GLY A 226 -2.53 13.05 -2.47
CA GLY A 226 -3.52 13.69 -3.35
C GLY A 226 -2.98 14.93 -4.07
N HIS A 227 -3.86 15.70 -4.70
CA HIS A 227 -3.47 16.92 -5.42
C HIS A 227 -2.90 18.00 -4.48
N SER A 228 -3.60 18.27 -3.39
CA SER A 228 -3.21 19.23 -2.36
C SER A 228 -2.79 18.53 -1.07
N GLU A 229 -2.01 19.24 -0.26
CA GLU A 229 -1.77 18.85 1.12
C GLU A 229 -3.06 18.91 1.94
N GLU A 230 -3.23 17.92 2.80
CA GLU A 230 -4.32 17.80 3.77
C GLU A 230 -3.72 17.25 5.06
N THR A 231 -4.36 17.50 6.21
CA THR A 231 -3.88 16.96 7.50
C THR A 231 -4.50 15.58 7.76
N PRO A 232 -3.75 14.47 7.64
CA PRO A 232 -4.33 13.14 7.81
C PRO A 232 -4.73 12.90 9.26
N SER A 233 -5.83 12.19 9.46
CA SER A 233 -6.31 11.82 10.80
C SER A 233 -7.12 10.53 10.79
N SER A 234 -7.33 9.97 11.99
CA SER A 234 -8.20 8.79 12.15
C SER A 234 -9.62 9.07 11.67
N ASP A 235 -10.15 10.27 11.93
CA ASP A 235 -11.52 10.65 11.59
C ASP A 235 -11.69 10.81 10.08
N ARG A 236 -10.73 11.46 9.40
CA ARG A 236 -10.72 11.57 7.94
C ARG A 236 -10.63 10.19 7.29
N PHE A 237 -9.71 9.35 7.76
CA PHE A 237 -9.57 7.98 7.26
C PHE A 237 -10.87 7.19 7.40
N ARG A 238 -11.51 7.24 8.57
CA ARG A 238 -12.79 6.55 8.83
C ARG A 238 -13.93 7.11 7.96
N ALA A 239 -14.06 8.43 7.87
CA ALA A 239 -15.10 9.09 7.10
C ALA A 239 -14.97 8.78 5.60
N ALA A 240 -13.76 8.89 5.04
CA ALA A 240 -13.50 8.58 3.64
C ALA A 240 -13.71 7.09 3.34
N ALA A 241 -13.25 6.18 4.22
CA ALA A 241 -13.49 4.75 4.05
C ALA A 241 -14.99 4.39 4.10
N ALA A 242 -15.77 5.06 4.95
CA ALA A 242 -17.22 4.87 5.02
C ALA A 242 -17.91 5.35 3.74
N ARG A 243 -17.51 6.52 3.21
CA ARG A 243 -18.03 7.06 1.94
C ARG A 243 -17.68 6.18 0.75
N ALA A 244 -16.43 5.71 0.66
CA ALA A 244 -15.97 4.78 -0.39
C ALA A 244 -16.78 3.49 -0.41
N ARG A 245 -16.96 2.85 0.74
CA ARG A 245 -17.81 1.66 0.85
C ARG A 245 -19.28 1.94 0.53
N PHE A 246 -19.81 3.10 0.93
CA PHE A 246 -21.20 3.46 0.63
C PHE A 246 -21.42 3.64 -0.87
N ALA A 247 -20.56 4.39 -1.55
CA ALA A 247 -20.62 4.58 -3.00
C ALA A 247 -20.51 3.25 -3.76
N MET A 248 -19.59 2.37 -3.35
CA MET A 248 -19.45 1.06 -3.98
C MET A 248 -20.68 0.17 -3.78
N ARG A 249 -21.32 0.22 -2.61
CA ARG A 249 -22.58 -0.50 -2.38
C ARG A 249 -23.70 0.02 -3.29
N SER A 250 -23.75 1.32 -3.56
CA SER A 250 -24.70 1.90 -4.50
C SER A 250 -24.43 1.42 -5.93
N LYS A 251 -23.18 1.48 -6.42
CA LYS A 251 -22.79 0.95 -7.74
C LYS A 251 -23.13 -0.54 -7.89
N ARG A 252 -22.81 -1.36 -6.88
CA ARG A 252 -23.08 -2.81 -6.88
C ARG A 252 -24.57 -3.21 -6.82
N ARG A 253 -25.47 -2.27 -6.50
CA ARG A 253 -26.92 -2.48 -6.50
C ARG A 253 -27.55 -2.24 -7.87
N GLN A 254 -26.79 -1.68 -8.82
CA GLN A 254 -27.24 -1.56 -10.19
C GLN A 254 -27.21 -2.94 -10.86
N GLY A 255 -28.33 -3.32 -11.49
CA GLY A 255 -28.47 -4.60 -12.20
C GLY A 255 -29.07 -5.75 -11.37
N ALA A 256 -29.29 -6.88 -12.04
CA ALA A 256 -29.85 -8.08 -11.44
C ALA A 256 -28.81 -8.83 -10.57
N THR A 257 -29.27 -9.47 -9.49
CA THR A 257 -28.44 -10.35 -8.66
C THR A 257 -28.79 -11.81 -8.95
N VAL A 258 -27.77 -12.61 -9.27
CA VAL A 258 -27.89 -14.07 -9.43
C VAL A 258 -27.40 -14.75 -8.17
N PHE A 259 -28.13 -15.78 -7.72
CA PHE A 259 -27.78 -16.60 -6.56
C PHE A 259 -27.91 -18.08 -6.91
N SER A 260 -27.02 -18.91 -6.37
CA SER A 260 -27.09 -20.37 -6.46
C SER A 260 -26.94 -21.03 -5.09
N SER A 261 -27.15 -22.34 -5.00
CA SER A 261 -26.89 -23.11 -3.78
C SER A 261 -25.39 -23.30 -3.48
N GLY A 262 -24.50 -22.98 -4.43
CA GLY A 262 -23.06 -23.19 -4.30
C GLY A 262 -22.33 -21.97 -3.74
N ARG A 263 -21.78 -22.09 -2.52
CA ARG A 263 -21.06 -20.98 -1.85
C ARG A 263 -19.90 -20.41 -2.69
N VAL A 264 -19.03 -21.28 -3.20
CA VAL A 264 -17.85 -20.85 -3.99
C VAL A 264 -18.27 -20.10 -5.26
N PHE A 265 -19.35 -20.54 -5.90
CA PHE A 265 -19.89 -19.89 -7.09
C PHE A 265 -20.48 -18.51 -6.76
N ASN A 266 -21.21 -18.41 -5.65
CA ASN A 266 -21.72 -17.12 -5.17
C ASN A 266 -20.59 -16.15 -4.79
N ASP A 267 -19.52 -16.64 -4.16
CA ASP A 267 -18.35 -15.82 -3.83
C ASP A 267 -17.67 -15.29 -5.11
N TRP A 268 -17.54 -16.16 -6.13
CA TRP A 268 -17.04 -15.76 -7.45
C TRP A 268 -17.92 -14.70 -8.12
N LEU A 269 -19.25 -14.92 -8.21
CA LEU A 269 -20.19 -13.94 -8.76
C LEU A 269 -20.15 -12.60 -8.01
N THR A 270 -20.04 -12.65 -6.68
CA THR A 270 -19.98 -11.48 -5.80
C THR A 270 -18.74 -10.64 -6.10
N ARG A 271 -17.60 -11.29 -6.34
CA ARG A 271 -16.33 -10.66 -6.71
C ARG A 271 -16.38 -10.09 -8.13
N THR A 272 -16.82 -10.86 -9.12
CA THR A 272 -16.97 -10.38 -10.51
C THR A 272 -17.84 -9.13 -10.58
N ARG A 273 -18.92 -9.08 -9.80
CA ARG A 273 -19.79 -7.89 -9.75
C ARG A 273 -19.10 -6.67 -9.12
N ALA A 274 -18.21 -6.89 -8.14
CA ALA A 274 -17.39 -5.82 -7.60
C ALA A 274 -16.32 -5.37 -8.60
N ASP A 275 -15.72 -6.28 -9.36
CA ASP A 275 -14.74 -5.96 -10.41
C ASP A 275 -15.40 -5.10 -11.52
N ILE A 276 -16.59 -5.46 -11.99
CA ILE A 276 -17.33 -4.66 -12.99
C ILE A 276 -17.69 -3.29 -12.43
N ALA A 277 -18.27 -3.23 -11.23
CA ALA A 277 -18.68 -1.97 -10.61
C ALA A 277 -17.49 -1.02 -10.33
N LEU A 278 -16.28 -1.56 -10.19
CA LEU A 278 -15.05 -0.78 -10.01
C LEU A 278 -14.60 -0.12 -11.31
N LEU A 279 -14.84 -0.77 -12.45
CA LEU A 279 -14.53 -0.23 -13.77
C LEU A 279 -15.51 0.90 -14.12
N THR A 280 -16.79 0.73 -13.74
CA THR A 280 -17.87 1.66 -14.11
C THR A 280 -17.74 3.05 -13.51
N THR A 281 -17.82 4.05 -14.39
CA THR A 281 -17.79 5.48 -14.11
C THR A 281 -19.19 6.06 -14.29
N ASP A 282 -19.67 6.80 -13.30
CA ASP A 282 -21.00 7.44 -13.37
C ASP A 282 -20.85 8.78 -14.12
N LEU A 283 -21.39 8.87 -15.34
CA LEU A 283 -21.44 10.11 -16.12
C LEU A 283 -22.85 10.72 -16.09
N GLU A 284 -22.98 12.00 -16.45
CA GLU A 284 -24.29 12.67 -16.59
C GLU A 284 -25.21 11.95 -17.58
N THR A 285 -24.63 11.30 -18.61
CA THR A 285 -25.35 10.51 -19.61
C THR A 285 -25.70 9.09 -19.15
N GLY A 286 -25.34 8.70 -17.93
CA GLY A 286 -25.48 7.36 -17.39
C GLY A 286 -24.15 6.63 -17.19
N PRO A 287 -24.17 5.41 -16.60
CA PRO A 287 -22.95 4.65 -16.33
C PRO A 287 -22.24 4.25 -17.63
N TYR A 288 -20.94 4.54 -17.71
CA TYR A 288 -20.03 4.19 -18.80
C TYR A 288 -18.95 3.23 -18.25
N PRO A 289 -18.44 2.27 -19.05
CA PRO A 289 -17.59 1.16 -18.63
C PRO A 289 -16.58 1.46 -17.55
#